data_AF-A0A920HGX0-F1
#
_entry.id   AF-A0A920HGX0-F1
#
_cell.length_a   1.000
_cell.length_b   1.000
_cell.length_c   1.000
_cell.angle_alpha   90.00
_cell.angle_beta   90.00
_cell.angle_gamma   90.00
#
_symmetry.space_group_name_H-M   'P 1'
#
loop_
_entity.id
_entity.type
_entity.pdbx_description
1 polymer ?
#
loop_
_entity_poly.entity_id
_entity_poly.type
_entity_poly.pdbx_seq_one_letter_code
_entity_poly.pdbx_strand_id
1 'polypeptide(L)'
;MLREEADNQHYVEPNLWTGIGLARSGCGAAIVGDPDQVLAKINRYMDMGIRSFIFSGYPHHQECELFAKYVLPHIKTVSLPEVFGRRPKKTPNSPLGNGFRK
;
A
#
# COMPACT_ATOMS: atom_id res chain seq x y z
N MET A 1 -10.36 19.60 11.40
CA MET A 1 -9.17 18.82 10.98
C MET A 1 -9.44 18.20 9.61
N LEU A 2 -8.43 17.95 8.76
CA LEU A 2 -8.64 17.41 7.38
C LEU A 2 -9.54 16.15 7.31
N ARG A 3 -9.56 15.32 8.35
CA ARG A 3 -10.41 14.13 8.43
C ARG A 3 -11.91 14.45 8.57
N GLU A 4 -12.26 15.56 9.20
CA GLU A 4 -13.66 15.98 9.45
C GLU A 4 -14.30 16.61 8.21
N GLU A 5 -13.50 17.20 7.32
CA GLU A 5 -13.98 17.86 6.09
C GLU A 5 -13.91 16.94 4.86
N ALA A 6 -13.20 15.81 4.96
CA ALA A 6 -12.99 14.88 3.86
C ALA A 6 -14.31 14.42 3.24
N ASP A 7 -15.30 14.08 4.07
CA ASP A 7 -16.61 13.57 3.62
C ASP A 7 -17.41 14.56 2.76
N ASN A 8 -17.12 15.85 2.85
CA ASN A 8 -17.85 16.91 2.14
C ASN A 8 -17.08 17.51 0.95
N GLN A 9 -15.76 17.30 0.85
CA GLN A 9 -14.90 17.94 -0.15
C GLN A 9 -13.75 17.05 -0.64
N HIS A 10 -13.34 17.26 -1.89
CA HIS A 10 -12.14 16.65 -2.53
C HIS A 10 -12.19 15.15 -2.83
N TYR A 11 -13.36 14.50 -2.80
CA TYR A 11 -13.53 13.21 -3.48
C TYR A 11 -13.65 13.44 -4.99
N VAL A 12 -12.85 12.75 -5.77
CA VAL A 12 -12.92 12.76 -7.25
C VAL A 12 -13.74 11.59 -7.80
N GLU A 13 -13.84 10.51 -7.02
CA GLU A 13 -14.74 9.37 -7.21
C GLU A 13 -15.04 8.74 -5.84
N PRO A 14 -16.05 7.85 -5.71
CA PRO A 14 -16.30 7.14 -4.45
C PRO A 14 -15.03 6.47 -3.93
N ASN A 15 -14.69 6.71 -2.67
CA ASN A 15 -13.52 6.14 -1.99
C ASN A 15 -12.15 6.56 -2.57
N LEU A 16 -12.07 7.64 -3.38
CA LEU A 16 -10.80 8.24 -3.81
C LEU A 16 -10.80 9.74 -3.50
N TRP A 17 -9.97 10.12 -2.54
CA TRP A 17 -9.92 11.46 -1.96
C TRP A 17 -8.59 12.15 -2.28
N THR A 18 -8.64 13.34 -2.91
CA THR A 18 -7.44 14.10 -3.31
C THR A 18 -7.03 15.16 -2.30
N GLY A 19 -7.78 15.35 -1.21
CA GLY A 19 -7.44 16.33 -0.17
C GLY A 19 -6.12 16.05 0.54
N ILE A 20 -5.60 14.81 0.44
CA ILE A 20 -4.27 14.45 0.98
C ILE A 20 -3.15 15.33 0.39
N GLY A 21 -3.29 15.79 -0.85
CA GLY A 21 -2.32 16.67 -1.51
C GLY A 21 -2.24 18.08 -0.91
N LEU A 22 -3.24 18.50 -0.13
CA LEU A 22 -3.21 19.76 0.62
C LEU A 22 -2.39 19.64 1.91
N ALA A 23 -2.34 18.45 2.50
CA ALA A 23 -1.68 18.21 3.78
C ALA A 23 -0.19 17.84 3.63
N ARG A 24 0.22 17.27 2.49
CA ARG A 24 1.59 16.82 2.25
C ARG A 24 1.97 16.85 0.78
N SER A 25 3.27 16.96 0.53
CA SER A 25 3.86 16.48 -0.72
C SER A 25 3.93 14.94 -0.69
N GLY A 26 3.61 14.27 -1.80
CA GLY A 26 3.54 12.81 -1.85
C GLY A 26 2.51 12.31 -2.87
N CYS A 27 1.72 11.30 -2.49
CA CYS A 27 0.64 10.81 -3.35
C CYS A 27 -0.47 11.87 -3.47
N GLY A 28 -0.98 12.08 -4.70
CA GLY A 28 -2.03 13.08 -4.97
C GLY A 28 -3.44 12.64 -4.58
N ALA A 29 -3.62 11.37 -4.21
CA ALA A 29 -4.90 10.79 -3.82
C ALA A 29 -4.72 9.70 -2.76
N ALA A 30 -5.71 9.52 -1.92
CA ALA A 30 -5.82 8.45 -0.94
C ALA A 30 -7.10 7.64 -1.20
N ILE A 31 -7.00 6.31 -1.09
CA ILE A 31 -8.17 5.45 -1.03
C ILE A 31 -8.69 5.49 0.41
N VAL A 32 -9.94 5.90 0.60
CA VAL A 32 -10.53 6.12 1.93
C VAL A 32 -11.84 5.34 2.04
N GLY A 33 -12.01 4.59 3.14
CA GLY A 33 -13.19 3.78 3.39
C GLY A 33 -12.92 2.73 4.47
N ASP A 34 -13.90 1.85 4.70
CA ASP A 34 -13.69 0.62 5.47
C ASP A 34 -12.83 -0.40 4.69
N PRO A 35 -12.34 -1.49 5.31
CA PRO A 35 -11.48 -2.46 4.64
C PRO A 35 -12.07 -3.07 3.37
N ASP A 36 -13.38 -3.33 3.33
CA ASP A 36 -14.06 -3.94 2.18
C ASP A 36 -14.14 -2.94 1.01
N GLN A 37 -14.44 -1.68 1.31
CA GLN A 37 -14.45 -0.58 0.34
C GLN A 37 -13.05 -0.33 -0.26
N VAL A 38 -12.02 -0.35 0.58
CA VAL A 38 -10.61 -0.21 0.16
C VAL A 38 -10.22 -1.37 -0.74
N LEU A 39 -10.51 -2.62 -0.33
CA LEU A 39 -10.23 -3.81 -1.11
C LEU A 39 -10.93 -3.78 -2.47
N ALA A 40 -12.22 -3.42 -2.50
CA ALA A 40 -13.01 -3.30 -3.73
C ALA A 40 -12.40 -2.27 -4.69
N LYS A 41 -11.93 -1.12 -4.19
CA LYS A 41 -11.25 -0.11 -5.02
C LYS A 41 -9.93 -0.62 -5.59
N ILE A 42 -9.12 -1.32 -4.79
CA ILE A 42 -7.86 -1.91 -5.26
C ILE A 42 -8.13 -2.96 -6.34
N ASN A 43 -9.12 -3.84 -6.13
CA ASN A 43 -9.54 -4.84 -7.13
C ASN A 43 -9.98 -4.18 -8.44
N ARG A 44 -10.78 -3.12 -8.37
CA ARG A 44 -11.20 -2.36 -9.56
C ARG A 44 -10.01 -1.85 -10.37
N TYR A 45 -8.97 -1.32 -9.71
CA TYR A 45 -7.74 -0.88 -10.37
C TYR A 45 -6.93 -2.05 -10.94
N MET A 46 -6.91 -3.20 -10.26
CA MET A 46 -6.33 -4.42 -10.83
C MET A 46 -7.08 -4.88 -12.08
N ASP A 47 -8.40 -4.84 -12.10
CA ASP A 47 -9.20 -5.19 -13.27
C ASP A 47 -8.93 -4.25 -14.46
N MET A 48 -8.60 -2.99 -14.18
CA MET A 48 -8.17 -2.01 -15.20
C MET A 48 -6.76 -2.24 -15.74
N GLY A 49 -5.99 -3.17 -15.18
CA GLY A 49 -4.63 -3.48 -15.65
C GLY A 49 -3.50 -2.96 -14.75
N ILE A 50 -3.78 -2.29 -13.63
CA ILE A 50 -2.74 -1.88 -12.68
C ILE A 50 -2.21 -3.11 -11.95
N ARG A 51 -0.88 -3.25 -11.85
CA ARG A 51 -0.21 -4.46 -11.29
C ARG A 51 0.72 -4.18 -10.13
N SER A 52 1.00 -2.92 -9.86
CA SER A 52 1.88 -2.50 -8.76
C SER A 52 1.26 -1.31 -8.07
N PHE A 53 1.24 -1.38 -6.74
CA PHE A 53 0.73 -0.33 -5.88
C PHE A 53 1.81 0.02 -4.86
N ILE A 54 2.09 1.31 -4.73
CA ILE A 54 3.00 1.83 -3.70
C ILE A 54 2.11 2.60 -2.72
N PHE A 55 1.74 1.94 -1.63
CA PHE A 55 0.88 2.53 -0.61
C PHE A 55 1.67 3.24 0.47
N SER A 56 1.01 4.21 1.10
CA SER A 56 1.49 4.91 2.29
C SER A 56 0.27 5.27 3.15
N GLY A 57 0.43 5.28 4.46
CA GLY A 57 -0.61 5.68 5.41
C GLY A 57 -0.01 6.42 6.60
N TYR A 58 -0.85 7.09 7.40
CA TYR A 58 -0.42 7.82 8.60
C TYR A 58 -1.23 7.46 9.83
N PRO A 59 -0.58 7.13 10.97
CA PRO A 59 0.85 6.87 11.11
C PRO A 59 1.28 5.58 10.39
N HIS A 60 2.42 5.59 9.70
CA HIS A 60 2.84 4.51 8.79
C HIS A 60 2.79 3.12 9.41
N HIS A 61 3.33 2.93 10.61
CA HIS A 61 3.37 1.60 11.22
C HIS A 61 1.96 1.07 11.53
N GLN A 62 1.10 1.89 12.11
CA GLN A 62 -0.27 1.50 12.46
C GLN A 62 -1.10 1.20 11.21
N GLU A 63 -1.00 2.04 10.17
CA GLU A 63 -1.68 1.81 8.90
C GLU A 63 -1.18 0.55 8.19
N CYS A 64 0.13 0.26 8.26
CA CYS A 64 0.67 -1.00 7.76
C CYS A 64 0.08 -2.22 8.49
N GLU A 65 -0.02 -2.19 9.82
CA GLU A 65 -0.64 -3.26 10.62
C GLU A 65 -2.12 -3.46 10.25
N LEU A 66 -2.88 -2.37 10.12
CA LEU A 66 -4.30 -2.43 9.72
C LEU A 66 -4.46 -3.01 8.31
N PHE A 67 -3.65 -2.53 7.35
CA PHE A 67 -3.69 -3.02 5.98
C PHE A 67 -3.29 -4.50 5.89
N ALA A 68 -2.23 -4.89 6.61
CA ALA A 68 -1.75 -6.27 6.68
C ALA A 68 -2.80 -7.21 7.30
N LYS A 69 -3.59 -6.71 8.26
CA LYS A 69 -4.62 -7.49 8.94
C LYS A 69 -5.91 -7.63 8.13
N TYR A 70 -6.40 -6.56 7.51
CA TYR A 70 -7.76 -6.52 6.98
C TYR A 70 -7.86 -6.50 5.45
N VAL A 71 -6.81 -6.11 4.72
CA VAL A 71 -6.88 -5.96 3.25
C VAL A 71 -5.93 -6.92 2.55
N LEU A 72 -4.66 -6.91 2.94
CA LEU A 72 -3.60 -7.70 2.33
C LEU A 72 -3.91 -9.21 2.22
N PRO A 73 -4.54 -9.87 3.21
CA PRO A 73 -4.83 -11.31 3.13
C PRO A 73 -5.79 -11.69 1.98
N HIS A 74 -6.56 -10.72 1.48
CA HIS A 74 -7.54 -10.91 0.42
C HIS A 74 -6.98 -10.60 -0.98
N ILE A 75 -5.75 -10.12 -1.07
CA ILE A 75 -5.08 -9.81 -2.34
C ILE A 75 -4.12 -10.94 -2.66
N LYS A 76 -4.23 -11.50 -3.87
CA LYS A 76 -3.24 -12.46 -4.37
C LYS A 76 -1.93 -11.74 -4.60
N THR A 77 -0.98 -11.91 -3.70
CA THR A 77 0.36 -11.36 -3.82
C THR A 77 1.33 -12.35 -4.43
N VAL A 78 2.47 -11.83 -4.88
CA VAL A 78 3.55 -12.65 -5.40
C VAL A 78 4.90 -12.03 -5.07
N SER A 79 5.86 -12.88 -4.73
CA SER A 79 7.26 -12.47 -4.59
C SER A 79 7.95 -12.57 -5.95
N LEU A 80 8.23 -11.43 -6.60
CA LEU A 80 8.94 -11.41 -7.88
C LEU A 80 10.31 -12.12 -7.82
N PRO A 81 11.12 -12.00 -6.76
CA PRO A 81 12.34 -12.79 -6.62
C PRO A 81 12.10 -14.30 -6.64
N GLU A 82 10.97 -14.78 -6.12
CA GLU A 82 10.62 -16.20 -6.15
C GLU A 82 10.16 -16.62 -7.54
N VAL A 83 9.26 -15.85 -8.18
CA VAL A 83 8.77 -16.12 -9.54
C VAL A 83 9.92 -16.17 -10.55
N PHE A 84 10.87 -15.24 -10.43
CA PHE A 84 12.01 -15.18 -11.34
C PHE A 84 13.17 -16.11 -10.94
N GLY A 85 13.02 -16.91 -9.87
CA GLY A 85 14.09 -17.80 -9.40
C GLY A 85 15.35 -17.05 -8.92
N ARG A 86 15.20 -15.78 -8.52
CA ARG A 86 16.28 -14.88 -8.08
C ARG A 86 16.50 -14.91 -6.56
N ARG A 87 15.71 -15.67 -5.81
CA ARG A 87 15.91 -15.85 -4.36
C ARG A 87 17.20 -16.65 -4.11
N PRO A 88 18.22 -16.10 -3.44
CA PRO A 88 19.44 -16.85 -3.14
C PRO A 88 19.14 -18.10 -2.30
N LYS A 89 19.65 -19.26 -2.72
CA LYS A 89 19.48 -20.53 -1.98
C LYS A 89 20.34 -20.60 -0.71
N LYS A 90 21.39 -19.77 -0.65
CA LYS A 90 22.32 -19.66 0.48
C LYS A 90 22.63 -18.19 0.71
N THR A 91 23.05 -17.86 1.92
CA THR A 91 23.51 -16.51 2.26
C THR A 91 24.63 -16.09 1.31
N PRO A 92 24.49 -14.96 0.58
CA PRO A 92 25.54 -14.49 -0.30
C PRO A 92 26.79 -14.10 0.49
N ASN A 93 27.98 -14.43 -0.04
CA ASN A 93 29.25 -13.99 0.53
C ASN A 93 29.48 -12.49 0.28
N SER A 94 28.78 -11.67 1.05
CA SER A 94 28.79 -10.20 0.97
C SER A 94 28.78 -9.61 2.38
N PRO A 95 29.21 -8.36 2.57
CA PRO A 95 29.13 -7.68 3.87
C PRO A 95 27.71 -7.67 4.46
N LEU A 96 26.67 -7.57 3.61
CA LEU A 96 25.27 -7.62 4.03
C LEU A 96 24.79 -9.03 4.44
N GLY A 97 25.40 -10.09 3.89
CA GLY A 97 25.05 -11.48 4.17
C GLY A 97 25.82 -12.07 5.36
N ASN A 98 27.12 -11.82 5.42
CA ASN A 98 28.05 -12.43 6.38
C ASN A 98 28.52 -11.47 7.49
N GLY A 99 28.19 -10.18 7.38
CA GLY A 99 28.55 -9.20 8.40
C GLY A 99 27.82 -9.46 9.73
N PHE A 100 28.48 -9.15 10.84
CA PHE A 100 27.86 -9.16 12.15
C PHE A 100 26.67 -8.18 12.19
N ARG A 101 25.47 -8.67 12.49
CA ARG A 101 24.31 -7.80 12.78
C ARG A 101 24.50 -7.22 14.18
N LYS A 102 24.51 -5.89 14.28
CA LYS A 102 24.42 -5.15 15.55
C LYS A 102 23.02 -4.63 15.74
#